data_AF-A0A9D7Y797-F1
#
_entry.id   AF-A0A9D7Y797-F1
#
_cell.length_a   1.000
_cell.length_b   1.000
_cell.length_c   1.000
_cell.angle_alpha   90.00
_cell.angle_beta   90.00
_cell.angle_gamma   90.00
#
_symmetry.space_group_name_H-M   'P 1'
#
loop_
_entity.id
_entity.type
_entity.pdbx_description
1 polymer ?
#
loop_
_entity_poly.entity_id
_entity_poly.type
_entity_poly.pdbx_seq_one_letter_code
_entity_poly.pdbx_strand_id
1 'polypeptide(L)' 'MTFTDSTIAPREYYESWTLIQYCINIKRMTYKQILTDTTSEQNVTQEMMKWYEENKSKRTTSYWQ' A
#
# COMPACT_ATOMS: atom_id res chain seq x y z
N MET A 1 -4.67 10.11 9.07
CA MET A 1 -3.68 11.13 8.68
C MET A 1 -4.43 12.45 8.60
N THR A 2 -3.91 13.48 9.23
CA THR A 2 -4.52 14.82 9.23
C THR A 2 -3.65 15.70 8.35
N PHE A 3 -4.26 16.42 7.42
CA PHE A 3 -3.54 17.39 6.61
C PHE A 3 -3.04 18.55 7.49
N THR A 4 -2.10 19.35 6.98
CA THR A 4 -1.54 20.51 7.70
C THR A 4 -2.59 21.57 8.02
N ASP A 5 -3.73 21.55 7.33
CA ASP A 5 -4.90 22.40 7.56
C ASP A 5 -5.90 21.80 8.57
N SER A 6 -5.52 20.75 9.30
CA SER A 6 -6.34 20.03 10.28
C SER A 6 -7.55 19.27 9.70
N THR A 7 -7.65 19.16 8.37
CA THR A 7 -8.69 18.33 7.75
C THR A 7 -8.30 16.86 7.78
N ILE A 8 -9.28 15.99 7.99
CA ILE A 8 -9.07 14.55 7.94
C ILE A 8 -8.95 14.16 6.47
N ALA A 9 -7.88 13.45 6.13
CA ALA A 9 -7.72 12.96 4.76
C ALA A 9 -8.91 12.06 4.38
N PRO A 10 -9.54 12.27 3.21
CA PRO A 10 -10.60 11.39 2.72
C PRO A 10 -10.12 9.94 2.73
N ARG A 11 -11.04 9.02 3.05
CA ARG A 11 -10.74 7.58 3.11
C ARG A 11 -10.10 7.09 1.80
N GLU A 12 -10.65 7.52 0.67
CA GLU A 12 -10.17 7.19 -0.67
C GLU A 12 -8.70 7.61 -0.87
N TYR A 13 -8.32 8.80 -0.41
CA TYR A 13 -6.94 9.26 -0.48
C TYR A 13 -5.98 8.32 0.27
N TYR A 14 -6.38 7.85 1.45
CA TYR A 14 -5.59 6.91 2.24
C TYR A 14 -5.48 5.53 1.57
N GLU A 15 -6.57 5.06 0.96
CA GLU A 15 -6.61 3.80 0.20
C GLU A 15 -5.65 3.89 -1.00
N SER A 16 -5.75 4.93 -1.82
CA SER A 16 -4.84 5.15 -2.96
C SER A 16 -3.38 5.30 -2.52
N TRP A 17 -3.11 6.07 -1.46
CA TRP A 17 -1.76 6.23 -0.93
C TRP A 17 -1.15 4.91 -0.50
N THR A 18 -1.93 4.07 0.20
CA THR A 18 -1.48 2.74 0.65
C THR A 18 -1.13 1.83 -0.52
N LEU A 19 -1.96 1.82 -1.58
CA LEU A 19 -1.69 1.05 -2.79
C LEU A 19 -0.41 1.51 -3.50
N ILE A 20 -0.18 2.82 -3.60
CA ILE A 20 1.07 3.36 -4.16
C ILE A 20 2.28 2.93 -3.31
N GLN A 21 2.18 2.98 -1.97
CA GLN A 21 3.25 2.50 -1.10
C GLN A 21 3.52 1.01 -1.29
N TYR A 22 2.50 0.20 -1.52
CA TYR A 22 2.66 -1.21 -1.85
C TYR A 22 3.38 -1.41 -3.19
N CYS A 23 2.98 -0.68 -4.24
CA CYS A 23 3.62 -0.76 -5.56
C CYS A 23 5.10 -0.38 -5.51
N ILE A 24 5.46 0.68 -4.78
CA ILE A 24 6.85 1.15 -4.67
C ILE A 24 7.67 0.21 -3.78
N ASN A 25 7.21 -0.07 -2.57
CA ASN A 25 8.06 -0.71 -1.55
C ASN A 25 8.07 -2.23 -1.67
N ILE A 26 6.96 -2.83 -2.10
CA ILE A 26 6.81 -4.29 -2.16
C ILE A 26 6.99 -4.78 -3.58
N LYS A 27 6.24 -4.21 -4.55
CA LYS A 27 6.38 -4.59 -5.96
C LYS A 27 7.64 -3.99 -6.62
N ARG A 28 8.35 -3.09 -5.93
CA ARG A 28 9.58 -2.43 -6.40
C ARG A 28 9.39 -1.70 -7.73
N MET A 29 8.20 -1.19 -7.98
CA MET A 29 7.88 -0.45 -9.20
C MET A 29 8.47 0.96 -9.15
N THR A 30 9.05 1.38 -10.28
CA THR A 30 9.41 2.78 -10.52
C THR A 30 8.16 3.60 -10.83
N TYR A 31 8.25 4.93 -10.66
CA TYR A 31 7.16 5.83 -11.02
C TYR A 31 6.68 5.65 -12.48
N LYS A 32 7.62 5.49 -13.43
CA LYS A 32 7.29 5.26 -14.83
C LYS A 32 6.48 3.97 -15.03
N GLN A 33 6.86 2.89 -14.34
CA GLN A 33 6.13 1.62 -14.41
C GLN A 33 4.72 1.76 -13.84
N ILE A 34 4.54 2.49 -12.74
CA ILE A 34 3.23 2.75 -12.13
C ILE A 34 2.33 3.51 -13.12
N LEU A 35 2.85 4.54 -13.80
CA LEU A 35 2.06 5.31 -14.77
C LEU A 35 1.62 4.52 -16.00
N THR A 36 2.38 3.49 -16.37
CA THR A 36 2.09 2.64 -17.54
C THR A 36 1.43 1.31 -17.16
N ASP A 37 1.23 1.05 -15.87
CA ASP A 37 0.60 -0.19 -15.42
C ASP A 37 -0.89 -0.18 -15.77
N THR A 38 -1.35 -1.25 -16.40
CA THR A 38 -2.75 -1.44 -16.79
C THR A 38 -3.48 -2.42 -15.87
N THR A 39 -2.81 -2.89 -14.81
CA THR A 39 -3.43 -3.74 -13.79
C THR A 39 -4.56 -2.97 -13.10
N SER A 40 -5.74 -3.59 -12.96
CA SER A 40 -6.86 -2.94 -12.29
C SER A 40 -6.55 -2.71 -10.80
N GLU A 41 -7.06 -1.60 -10.25
CA GLU A 41 -6.90 -1.29 -8.82
C GLU A 41 -7.40 -2.44 -7.92
N GLN A 42 -8.48 -3.11 -8.32
CA GLN A 42 -9.03 -4.26 -7.61
C GLN A 42 -8.02 -5.41 -7.53
N ASN A 43 -7.31 -5.73 -8.62
CA ASN A 43 -6.30 -6.78 -8.62
C ASN A 43 -5.10 -6.40 -7.75
N VAL A 44 -4.62 -5.15 -7.85
CA VAL A 44 -3.53 -4.65 -6.99
C VAL A 44 -3.93 -4.72 -5.52
N THR A 45 -5.17 -4.38 -5.19
CA THR A 45 -5.71 -4.49 -3.83
C THR A 45 -5.71 -5.92 -3.33
N GLN A 46 -6.18 -6.87 -4.14
CA GLN A 46 -6.18 -8.29 -3.78
C GLN A 46 -4.77 -8.84 -3.57
N GLU A 47 -3.82 -8.48 -4.44
CA GLU A 47 -2.41 -8.85 -4.30
C GLU A 47 -1.81 -8.29 -3.00
N MET A 48 -2.08 -7.02 -2.69
CA MET A 48 -1.62 -6.38 -1.46
C MET A 48 -2.16 -7.09 -0.22
N MET A 49 -3.46 -7.38 -0.17
CA MET A 49 -4.09 -8.06 0.96
C MET A 49 -3.55 -9.47 1.14
N LYS A 50 -3.37 -10.21 0.03
CA LYS A 50 -2.76 -11.54 0.06
C LYS A 50 -1.34 -11.49 0.62
N TRP A 51 -0.50 -10.59 0.09
CA TRP A 51 0.86 -10.40 0.58
C TRP A 51 0.90 -10.02 2.06
N TYR A 52 -0.02 -9.17 2.52
CA TYR A 52 -0.11 -8.77 3.92
C TYR A 52 -0.36 -9.97 4.82
N GLU A 53 -1.36 -10.80 4.49
CA GLU A 53 -1.69 -11.99 5.29
C GLU A 53 -0.54 -13.01 5.29
N GLU A 54 0.12 -13.21 4.16
CA GLU A 54 1.30 -14.11 4.06
C GLU A 54 2.50 -13.64 4.90
N ASN A 55 2.62 -12.33 5.16
CA ASN A 55 3.77 -11.74 5.85
C ASN A 55 3.43 -11.22 7.25
N LYS A 56 2.21 -11.45 7.72
CA LYS A 56 1.70 -10.98 9.02
C LYS A 56 2.52 -11.49 10.20
N SER A 57 2.87 -12.79 10.21
CA SER A 57 3.67 -13.40 11.29
C SER A 57 5.10 -12.86 11.36
N LYS A 58 5.73 -12.61 10.21
CA LYS A 58 7.10 -12.04 10.14
C LYS A 58 7.15 -10.61 10.69
N ARG A 59 6.04 -9.87 10.64
CA ARG A 59 5.94 -8.49 11.15
C ARG A 59 5.61 -8.43 12.64
N THR A 60 4.91 -9.42 13.18
CA THR A 60 4.55 -9.45 14.61
C THR A 60 5.60 -10.08 15.51
N THR A 61 6.57 -10.82 14.95
CA THR A 61 7.63 -11.51 15.74
C THR A 61 8.80 -10.59 16.13
N SER A 62 8.89 -9.37 15.57
CA SER A 62 9.99 -8.41 15.82
C SER A 62 10.00 -7.77 17.22
N TYR A 63 8.97 -7.98 18.05
CA TYR A 63 8.84 -7.32 19.36
C TYR A 63 9.26 -8.19 20.56
N TRP A 64 9.82 -9.39 20.33
CA TRP A 64 10.25 -10.30 21.40
C TRP A 64 11.66 -10.88 21.18
N GLN A 65 12.59 -10.09 20.63
CA GLN A 65 14.03 -10.36 20.67
C GLN A 65 14.74 -9.18 21.33
#